data_AF-A0A1G2D4X6-F1
#
_entry.id   AF-A0A1G2D4X6-F1
#
_cell.length_a   1.000
_cell.length_b   1.000
_cell.length_c   1.000
_cell.angle_alpha   90.00
_cell.angle_beta   90.00
_cell.angle_gamma   90.00
#
_symmetry.space_group_name_H-M   'P 1'
#
loop_
_entity.id
_entity.type
_entity.pdbx_description
1 polymer ?
#
loop_
_entity_poly.entity_id
_entity_poly.type
_entity_poly.pdbx_seq_one_letter_code
_entity_poly.pdbx_strand_id
1 'polypeptide(L)'
;MLFFYAKRYGKHGAGLTLIEIIIVVAIIAILAAAVVHSYTQYKKRTYSNRALEELESIANAMALYVIDNNGAFPDDADRALPPGLEKYLTNENWPKAPWPGSVYDWDNWTIGGKKVYQISIRFCPISGPLAACKFPNEPWAKNFDLKSAYYYCIKGSCRSHSSMPSTHPGYCVNCTVQPAPPPP
;
A
#
# COMPACT_ATOMS: atom_id res chain seq x y z
N MET A 1 63.64 -45.34 30.23
CA MET A 1 62.20 -45.19 29.89
C MET A 1 62.02 -43.80 29.29
N LEU A 2 61.42 -43.75 28.11
CA LEU A 2 61.44 -42.70 27.09
C LEU A 2 61.20 -41.26 27.58
N PHE A 3 62.14 -40.36 27.25
CA PHE A 3 61.90 -38.92 27.20
C PHE A 3 60.88 -38.62 26.10
N PHE A 4 59.65 -38.29 26.47
CA PHE A 4 58.62 -37.83 25.55
C PHE A 4 58.98 -36.42 25.03
N TYR A 5 59.58 -36.37 23.85
CA TYR A 5 59.69 -35.14 23.05
C TYR A 5 58.27 -34.77 22.56
N ALA A 6 57.62 -33.82 23.23
CA ALA A 6 56.37 -33.24 22.74
C ALA A 6 56.69 -32.35 21.51
N LYS A 7 56.48 -32.90 20.31
CA LYS A 7 56.55 -32.13 19.06
C LYS A 7 55.38 -31.14 19.01
N ARG A 8 55.65 -29.87 19.35
CA ARG A 8 54.71 -28.76 19.15
C ARG A 8 54.47 -28.59 17.64
N TYR A 9 53.33 -29.06 17.15
CA TYR A 9 52.84 -28.65 15.84
C TYR A 9 52.48 -27.17 15.91
N GLY A 10 53.32 -26.30 15.34
CA GLY A 10 52.99 -24.91 15.12
C GLY A 10 51.76 -24.85 14.22
N LYS A 11 50.59 -24.54 14.80
CA LYS A 11 49.44 -24.12 14.01
C LYS A 11 49.81 -22.77 13.41
N HIS A 12 50.17 -22.76 12.13
CA HIS A 12 50.20 -21.55 11.32
C HIS A 12 48.76 -21.01 11.26
N GLY A 13 48.39 -20.19 12.24
CA GLY A 13 47.19 -19.38 12.15
C GLY A 13 47.44 -18.35 11.06
N ALA A 14 46.94 -18.62 9.86
CA ALA A 14 46.86 -17.61 8.82
C ALA A 14 45.92 -16.50 9.33
N GLY A 15 46.50 -15.38 9.78
CA GLY A 15 45.74 -14.19 10.16
C GLY A 15 45.35 -13.43 8.90
N LEU A 16 44.09 -12.97 8.85
CA LEU A 16 43.62 -12.04 7.81
C LEU A 16 44.46 -10.76 7.88
N THR A 17 44.85 -10.24 6.72
CA THR A 17 45.61 -8.99 6.67
C THR A 17 44.67 -7.78 6.84
N LEU A 18 45.22 -6.67 7.32
CA LEU A 18 44.46 -5.42 7.46
C LEU A 18 43.88 -4.96 6.12
N ILE A 19 44.64 -5.13 5.03
CA ILE A 19 44.19 -4.80 3.67
C ILE A 19 43.05 -5.71 3.19
N GLU A 20 43.07 -6.99 3.56
CA GLU A 20 42.06 -7.97 3.18
C GLU A 20 40.71 -7.67 3.84
N ILE A 21 40.70 -7.29 5.12
CA ILE A 21 39.48 -6.83 5.78
C ILE A 21 38.98 -5.52 5.16
N ILE A 22 39.86 -4.57 4.83
CA ILE A 22 39.47 -3.27 4.25
C ILE A 22 38.80 -3.46 2.88
N ILE A 23 39.36 -4.32 2.01
CA ILE A 23 38.75 -4.59 0.69
C ILE A 23 37.39 -5.26 0.86
N VAL A 24 37.26 -6.22 1.78
CA VAL A 24 36.00 -6.92 2.03
C VAL A 24 34.92 -5.95 2.52
N VAL A 25 35.21 -5.11 3.51
CA VAL A 25 34.21 -4.14 4.01
C VAL A 25 33.88 -3.08 2.97
N ALA A 26 34.84 -2.68 2.13
CA ALA A 26 34.60 -1.76 1.02
C ALA A 26 33.63 -2.35 -0.01
N ILE A 27 33.81 -3.62 -0.40
CA ILE A 27 32.90 -4.31 -1.33
C ILE A 27 31.50 -4.45 -0.71
N ILE A 28 31.40 -4.87 0.57
CA ILE A 28 30.12 -5.00 1.27
C ILE A 28 29.38 -3.65 1.33
N ALA A 29 30.09 -2.54 1.60
CA ALA A 29 29.49 -1.21 1.65
C ALA A 29 28.89 -0.78 0.30
N ILE A 30 29.60 -1.04 -0.81
CA ILE A 30 29.12 -0.73 -2.16
C ILE A 30 27.87 -1.56 -2.49
N LEU A 31 27.89 -2.86 -2.19
CA LEU A 31 26.75 -3.75 -2.43
C LEU A 31 25.53 -3.36 -1.59
N ALA A 32 25.72 -3.05 -0.30
CA ALA A 32 24.64 -2.62 0.59
C ALA A 32 23.97 -1.33 0.09
N ALA A 33 24.75 -0.36 -0.39
CA ALA A 33 24.22 0.88 -0.94
C ALA A 33 23.34 0.65 -2.17
N ALA A 34 23.75 -0.23 -3.09
CA ALA A 34 22.98 -0.57 -4.29
C ALA A 34 21.66 -1.29 -3.96
N VAL A 35 21.67 -2.20 -2.98
CA VAL A 35 20.48 -2.95 -2.54
C VAL A 35 19.40 -2.04 -1.97
N VAL A 36 19.78 -1.00 -1.20
CA VAL A 36 18.81 -0.06 -0.63
C VAL A 36 18.00 0.63 -1.73
N HIS A 37 18.64 1.07 -2.81
CA HIS A 37 17.93 1.75 -3.90
C HIS A 37 16.93 0.83 -4.61
N SER A 38 17.34 -0.38 -4.98
CA SER A 38 16.48 -1.33 -5.71
C SER A 38 15.30 -1.81 -4.86
N TYR A 39 15.52 -2.04 -3.56
CA TYR A 39 14.49 -2.49 -2.62
C TYR A 39 13.33 -1.49 -2.50
N THR A 40 13.60 -0.19 -2.46
CA THR A 40 12.54 0.82 -2.33
C THR A 40 11.59 0.85 -3.52
N GLN A 41 12.10 0.71 -4.74
CA GLN A 41 11.30 0.67 -5.96
C GLN A 41 10.49 -0.61 -6.08
N TYR A 42 11.06 -1.74 -5.66
CA TYR A 42 10.35 -3.01 -5.62
C TYR A 42 9.12 -2.93 -4.68
N LYS A 43 9.32 -2.45 -3.45
CA LYS A 43 8.21 -2.28 -2.48
C LYS A 43 7.07 -1.43 -3.01
N LYS A 44 7.41 -0.29 -3.64
CA LYS A 44 6.44 0.62 -4.27
C LYS A 44 5.54 -0.09 -5.28
N ARG A 45 6.15 -0.85 -6.19
CA ARG A 45 5.43 -1.66 -7.20
C ARG A 45 4.59 -2.76 -6.55
N THR A 46 5.14 -3.45 -5.56
CA THR A 46 4.40 -4.50 -4.82
C THR A 46 3.16 -3.92 -4.14
N TYR A 47 3.24 -2.74 -3.52
CA TYR A 47 2.07 -2.13 -2.89
C TYR A 47 0.98 -1.77 -3.90
N SER A 48 1.34 -1.14 -5.03
CA SER A 48 0.38 -0.76 -6.06
C SER A 48 -0.26 -1.99 -6.74
N ASN A 49 0.52 -3.02 -7.05
CA ASN A 49 -0.01 -4.25 -7.66
C ASN A 49 -0.94 -4.98 -6.70
N ARG A 50 -0.53 -5.13 -5.42
CA ARG A 50 -1.39 -5.71 -4.39
C ARG A 50 -2.67 -4.90 -4.20
N ALA A 51 -2.58 -3.57 -4.23
CA ALA A 51 -3.75 -2.71 -4.11
C ALA A 51 -4.75 -2.96 -5.24
N LEU A 52 -4.27 -3.03 -6.48
CA LEU A 52 -5.11 -3.31 -7.64
C LEU A 52 -5.79 -4.68 -7.54
N GLU A 53 -5.02 -5.73 -7.26
CA GLU A 53 -5.54 -7.10 -7.10
C GLU A 53 -6.60 -7.19 -5.99
N GLU A 54 -6.33 -6.59 -4.82
CA GLU A 54 -7.28 -6.57 -3.70
C GLU A 54 -8.51 -5.71 -4.02
N LEU A 55 -8.37 -4.57 -4.71
CA LEU A 55 -9.49 -3.72 -5.12
C LEU A 55 -10.39 -4.43 -6.13
N GLU A 56 -9.82 -5.14 -7.11
CA GLU A 56 -10.59 -5.96 -8.06
C GLU A 56 -11.29 -7.12 -7.36
N SER A 57 -10.63 -7.77 -6.41
CA SER A 57 -11.24 -8.82 -5.59
C SER A 57 -12.43 -8.31 -4.78
N ILE A 58 -12.29 -7.16 -4.11
CA ILE A 58 -13.39 -6.52 -3.37
C ILE A 58 -14.49 -6.08 -4.32
N ALA A 59 -14.17 -5.51 -5.49
CA ALA A 59 -15.18 -5.12 -6.47
C ALA A 59 -16.00 -6.33 -6.99
N ASN A 60 -15.34 -7.48 -7.19
CA ASN A 60 -16.02 -8.73 -7.54
C ASN A 60 -16.93 -9.22 -6.40
N ALA A 61 -16.46 -9.14 -5.15
CA ALA A 61 -17.29 -9.45 -3.98
C ALA A 61 -18.53 -8.54 -3.88
N MET A 62 -18.38 -7.24 -4.17
CA MET A 62 -19.50 -6.31 -4.25
C MET A 62 -20.48 -6.66 -5.37
N ALA A 63 -19.99 -7.09 -6.53
CA ALA A 63 -20.86 -7.52 -7.62
C ALA A 63 -21.70 -8.74 -7.23
N LEU A 64 -21.12 -9.72 -6.52
CA LEU A 64 -21.84 -10.87 -5.98
C LEU A 64 -22.88 -10.45 -4.92
N TYR A 65 -22.50 -9.54 -4.01
CA TYR A 65 -23.43 -8.96 -3.04
C TYR A 65 -24.65 -8.34 -3.73
N VAL A 66 -24.43 -7.52 -4.76
CA VAL A 66 -25.49 -6.83 -5.49
C VAL A 66 -26.45 -7.80 -6.17
N ILE A 67 -25.94 -8.92 -6.70
CA ILE A 67 -26.78 -9.98 -7.30
C ILE A 67 -27.74 -10.57 -6.26
N ASP A 68 -27.24 -10.89 -5.07
CA ASP A 68 -28.05 -11.50 -4.01
C ASP A 68 -28.97 -10.51 -3.28
N ASN A 69 -28.70 -9.20 -3.37
CA ASN A 69 -29.44 -8.14 -2.69
C ASN A 69 -30.27 -7.28 -3.67
N ASN A 70 -30.86 -7.90 -4.69
CA ASN A 70 -31.80 -7.26 -5.62
C ASN A 70 -31.26 -5.99 -6.30
N GLY A 71 -29.97 -5.94 -6.60
CA GLY A 71 -29.34 -4.79 -7.25
C GLY A 71 -28.91 -3.67 -6.29
N ALA A 72 -29.09 -3.84 -4.97
CA ALA A 72 -28.66 -2.88 -3.97
C ALA A 72 -27.20 -3.13 -3.55
N PHE A 73 -26.43 -2.05 -3.51
CA PHE A 73 -25.11 -2.04 -2.86
C PHE A 73 -25.27 -1.91 -1.34
N PRO A 74 -24.31 -2.40 -0.53
CA PRO A 74 -24.35 -2.20 0.91
C PRO A 74 -24.23 -0.71 1.24
N ASP A 75 -24.77 -0.34 2.40
CA ASP A 75 -24.63 1.03 2.93
C ASP A 75 -23.15 1.39 3.17
N ASP A 76 -22.90 2.70 3.19
CA ASP A 76 -21.58 3.28 3.44
C ASP A 76 -21.02 2.76 4.77
N ALA A 77 -19.75 2.33 4.78
CA ALA A 77 -19.10 1.81 5.96
C ALA A 77 -17.74 2.49 6.12
N ASP A 78 -17.73 3.60 6.88
CA ASP A 78 -16.54 4.44 7.07
C ASP A 78 -15.36 3.61 7.62
N ARG A 79 -14.47 3.26 6.69
CA ARG A 79 -13.26 2.44 6.91
C ARG A 79 -13.52 1.13 7.63
N ALA A 80 -14.69 0.56 7.38
CA ALA A 80 -15.14 -0.67 8.00
C ALA A 80 -15.65 -1.65 6.94
N LEU A 81 -15.80 -2.90 7.35
CA LEU A 81 -16.43 -3.93 6.55
C LEU A 81 -17.93 -3.62 6.41
N PRO A 82 -18.45 -3.45 5.19
CA PRO A 82 -19.89 -3.26 5.01
C PRO A 82 -20.65 -4.52 5.46
N PRO A 83 -21.71 -4.39 6.27
CA PRO A 83 -22.45 -5.53 6.77
C PRO A 83 -23.01 -6.43 5.65
N GLY A 84 -22.79 -7.73 5.78
CA GLY A 84 -23.23 -8.75 4.82
C GLY A 84 -22.27 -8.98 3.65
N LEU A 85 -21.19 -8.21 3.52
CA LEU A 85 -20.16 -8.44 2.50
C LEU A 85 -19.21 -9.58 2.88
N GLU A 86 -19.15 -9.93 4.16
CA GLU A 86 -18.21 -10.91 4.72
C GLU A 86 -18.26 -12.25 3.97
N LYS A 87 -19.47 -12.72 3.65
CA LYS A 87 -19.72 -13.98 2.93
C LYS A 87 -19.11 -14.05 1.53
N TYR A 88 -18.69 -12.92 0.94
CA TYR A 88 -18.09 -12.86 -0.39
C TYR A 88 -16.57 -12.64 -0.36
N LEU A 89 -16.00 -12.44 0.82
CA LEU A 89 -14.56 -12.24 1.00
C LEU A 89 -13.88 -13.57 1.37
N THR A 90 -12.67 -13.79 0.87
CA THR A 90 -11.96 -15.08 0.99
C THR A 90 -11.67 -15.52 2.43
N ASN A 91 -11.66 -14.59 3.38
CA ASN A 91 -11.43 -14.85 4.80
C ASN A 91 -12.50 -14.21 5.70
N GLU A 92 -13.67 -13.86 5.14
CA GLU A 92 -14.75 -13.18 5.86
C GLU A 92 -14.35 -11.89 6.60
N ASN A 93 -13.22 -11.29 6.22
CA ASN A 93 -12.60 -10.17 6.92
C ASN A 93 -12.22 -9.07 5.93
N TRP A 94 -12.34 -7.82 6.38
CA TRP A 94 -11.85 -6.66 5.64
C TRP A 94 -10.32 -6.68 5.59
N PRO A 95 -9.68 -6.71 4.41
CA PRO A 95 -8.24 -6.83 4.32
C PRO A 95 -7.53 -5.59 4.88
N LYS A 96 -6.29 -5.75 5.32
CA LYS A 96 -5.41 -4.61 5.63
C LYS A 96 -4.88 -4.05 4.32
N ALA A 97 -5.14 -2.76 4.08
CA ALA A 97 -4.68 -2.10 2.86
C ALA A 97 -3.15 -2.12 2.73
N PRO A 98 -2.60 -2.10 1.50
CA PRO A 98 -1.20 -2.47 1.25
C PRO A 98 -0.18 -1.52 1.87
N TRP A 99 -0.49 -0.22 1.94
CA TRP A 99 0.43 0.78 2.47
C TRP A 99 0.37 0.85 4.00
N PRO A 100 1.52 1.05 4.69
CA PRO A 100 1.56 1.14 6.15
C PRO A 100 0.65 2.26 6.70
N GLY A 101 -0.35 1.88 7.51
CA GLY A 101 -1.30 2.81 8.12
C GLY A 101 -2.44 3.24 7.19
N SER A 102 -2.51 2.69 5.98
CA SER A 102 -3.68 2.85 5.11
C SER A 102 -4.80 1.87 5.47
N VAL A 103 -6.03 2.24 5.13
CA VAL A 103 -7.24 1.43 5.35
C VAL A 103 -8.14 1.47 4.12
N TYR A 104 -8.83 0.36 3.85
CA TYR A 104 -9.90 0.32 2.85
C TYR A 104 -11.17 0.96 3.40
N ASP A 105 -11.92 1.61 2.52
CA ASP A 105 -13.12 2.37 2.84
C ASP A 105 -14.14 2.18 1.71
N TRP A 106 -15.32 1.67 2.04
CA TRP A 106 -16.39 1.49 1.08
C TRP A 106 -17.23 2.76 1.02
N ASP A 107 -17.23 3.39 -0.16
CA ASP A 107 -17.93 4.65 -0.37
C ASP A 107 -19.24 4.42 -1.13
N ASN A 108 -20.38 4.63 -0.46
CA ASN A 108 -21.72 4.69 -1.04
C ASN A 108 -22.31 6.09 -0.80
N TRP A 109 -21.94 7.03 -1.67
CA TRP A 109 -22.31 8.42 -1.51
C TRP A 109 -23.49 8.82 -2.38
N THR A 110 -24.21 9.85 -1.94
CA THR A 110 -25.19 10.57 -2.75
C THR A 110 -24.74 12.01 -2.93
N ILE A 111 -24.33 12.38 -4.15
CA ILE A 111 -23.80 13.70 -4.49
C ILE A 111 -24.66 14.31 -5.58
N GLY A 112 -25.34 15.42 -5.27
CA GLY A 112 -26.25 16.08 -6.22
C GLY A 112 -27.38 15.16 -6.71
N GLY A 113 -27.92 14.31 -5.82
CA GLY A 113 -28.97 13.33 -6.14
C GLY A 113 -28.49 12.09 -6.92
N LYS A 114 -27.20 12.00 -7.26
CA LYS A 114 -26.63 10.84 -7.98
C LYS A 114 -25.82 9.97 -7.03
N LYS A 115 -25.96 8.65 -7.19
CA LYS A 115 -25.15 7.68 -6.45
C LYS A 115 -23.73 7.59 -7.00
N VAL A 116 -22.77 7.48 -6.09
CA VAL A 116 -21.34 7.23 -6.37
C VAL A 116 -20.92 6.03 -5.53
N TYR A 117 -20.40 5.01 -6.19
CA TYR A 117 -19.91 3.78 -5.59
C TYR A 117 -18.45 3.59 -5.95
N GLN A 118 -17.59 3.46 -4.96
CA GLN A 118 -16.16 3.28 -5.14
C GLN A 118 -15.55 2.63 -3.89
N ILE A 119 -14.34 2.10 -4.04
CA ILE A 119 -13.54 1.61 -2.92
C ILE A 119 -12.34 2.55 -2.79
N SER A 120 -12.20 3.19 -1.64
CA SER A 120 -11.09 4.09 -1.33
C SER A 120 -10.05 3.41 -0.45
N ILE A 121 -8.79 3.79 -0.64
CA ILE A 121 -7.69 3.57 0.28
C ILE A 121 -7.37 4.92 0.91
N ARG A 122 -7.62 5.01 2.22
CA ARG A 122 -7.39 6.19 3.04
C ARG A 122 -6.03 6.10 3.71
N PHE A 123 -5.28 7.20 3.73
CA PHE A 123 -3.93 7.28 4.33
C PHE A 123 -3.87 8.09 5.62
N CYS A 124 -4.97 8.74 5.98
CA CYS A 124 -5.13 9.58 7.17
C CYS A 124 -6.08 8.90 8.14
N PRO A 125 -6.03 9.18 9.46
CA PRO A 125 -7.12 8.82 10.39
C PRO A 125 -8.44 9.55 10.04
N ILE A 126 -9.58 9.13 10.61
CA ILE A 126 -10.90 9.75 10.36
C ILE A 126 -10.89 11.21 10.82
N SER A 127 -10.26 11.44 11.97
CA SER A 127 -10.02 12.76 12.53
C SER A 127 -8.56 12.87 12.93
N GLY A 128 -7.98 14.06 12.74
CA GLY A 128 -6.60 14.33 13.12
C GLY A 128 -5.90 15.31 12.20
N PRO A 129 -4.69 15.74 12.58
CA PRO A 129 -3.88 16.65 11.77
C PRO A 129 -3.32 15.92 10.55
N LEU A 130 -2.97 16.68 9.50
CA LEU A 130 -2.31 16.17 8.29
C LEU A 130 -1.02 15.38 8.61
N ALA A 131 -0.32 15.74 9.68
CA ALA A 131 0.90 15.06 10.14
C ALA A 131 0.67 13.59 10.58
N ALA A 132 -0.58 13.21 10.88
CA ALA A 132 -0.92 11.82 11.22
C ALA A 132 -1.09 10.93 9.98
N CYS A 133 -1.16 11.52 8.78
CA CYS A 133 -1.29 10.79 7.53
C CYS A 133 0.01 10.11 7.12
N LYS A 134 -0.11 8.92 6.53
CA LYS A 134 1.02 8.15 6.00
C LYS A 134 0.88 7.99 4.49
N PHE A 135 1.14 9.07 3.76
CA PHE A 135 1.09 9.04 2.30
C PHE A 135 2.29 8.29 1.72
N PRO A 136 2.08 7.55 0.61
CA PRO A 136 3.18 6.90 -0.09
C PRO A 136 4.07 7.94 -0.76
N ASN A 137 5.37 7.66 -0.81
CA ASN A 137 6.33 8.49 -1.54
C ASN A 137 6.25 8.18 -3.05
N GLU A 138 5.13 8.56 -3.67
CA GLU A 138 4.82 8.33 -5.08
C GLU A 138 4.45 9.63 -5.78
N PRO A 139 4.75 9.81 -7.08
CA PRO A 139 4.40 11.02 -7.80
C PRO A 139 2.90 11.35 -7.76
N TRP A 140 2.05 10.32 -7.83
CA TRP A 140 0.60 10.48 -7.79
C TRP A 140 0.07 10.92 -6.42
N ALA A 141 0.84 10.71 -5.34
CA ALA A 141 0.45 11.07 -3.98
C ALA A 141 1.02 12.42 -3.51
N LYS A 142 1.81 13.11 -4.35
CA LYS A 142 2.59 14.29 -3.95
C LYS A 142 1.76 15.42 -3.34
N ASN A 143 0.53 15.61 -3.83
CA ASN A 143 -0.37 16.69 -3.41
C ASN A 143 -1.52 16.17 -2.54
N PHE A 144 -1.36 15.00 -1.91
CA PHE A 144 -2.42 14.44 -1.09
C PHE A 144 -2.61 15.21 0.20
N ASP A 145 -3.87 15.40 0.59
CA ASP A 145 -4.27 15.99 1.85
C ASP A 145 -5.21 15.04 2.63
N LEU A 146 -5.82 15.57 3.71
CA LEU A 146 -6.74 14.82 4.59
C LEU A 146 -7.90 14.15 3.84
N LYS A 147 -8.31 14.69 2.69
CA LYS A 147 -9.43 14.21 1.89
C LYS A 147 -8.99 13.56 0.59
N SER A 148 -7.68 13.37 0.39
CA SER A 148 -7.16 12.61 -0.73
C SER A 148 -7.26 11.11 -0.50
N ALA A 149 -7.46 10.37 -1.58
CA ALA A 149 -7.54 8.92 -1.55
C ALA A 149 -7.00 8.33 -2.86
N TYR A 150 -6.56 7.09 -2.75
CA TYR A 150 -6.32 6.21 -3.89
C TYR A 150 -7.57 5.33 -4.02
N TYR A 151 -8.27 5.35 -5.15
CA TYR A 151 -9.60 4.75 -5.23
C TYR A 151 -9.84 3.97 -6.53
N TYR A 152 -10.74 2.99 -6.43
CA TYR A 152 -11.27 2.20 -7.54
C TYR A 152 -12.72 2.59 -7.79
N CYS A 153 -13.02 3.12 -8.97
CA CYS A 153 -14.35 3.58 -9.32
C CYS A 153 -15.23 2.41 -9.79
N ILE A 154 -16.35 2.16 -9.10
CA ILE A 154 -17.32 1.15 -9.53
C ILE A 154 -18.42 1.78 -10.38
N LYS A 155 -19.02 2.88 -9.92
CA LYS A 155 -20.12 3.54 -10.63
C LYS A 155 -20.31 5.00 -10.18
N GLY A 156 -20.65 5.86 -11.14
CA GLY A 156 -20.93 7.28 -10.90
C GLY A 156 -19.69 8.17 -11.05
N SER A 157 -19.81 9.42 -10.59
CA SER A 157 -18.72 10.41 -10.65
C SER A 157 -17.81 10.30 -9.44
N CYS A 158 -16.99 9.24 -9.44
CA CYS A 158 -15.99 8.91 -8.42
C CYS A 158 -14.98 10.03 -8.19
N ARG A 159 -14.47 10.12 -6.96
CA ARG A 159 -13.63 11.22 -6.48
C ARG A 159 -12.93 10.84 -5.20
N SER A 160 -11.94 11.62 -4.80
CA SER A 160 -11.18 11.40 -3.57
C SER A 160 -12.00 11.48 -2.28
N HIS A 161 -13.02 12.33 -2.18
CA HIS A 161 -13.89 12.43 -1.00
C HIS A 161 -15.27 12.98 -1.34
N SER A 162 -16.32 12.56 -0.60
CA SER A 162 -17.72 12.96 -0.82
C SER A 162 -17.92 14.49 -0.82
N SER A 163 -17.26 15.18 0.11
CA SER A 163 -17.32 16.63 0.26
C SER A 163 -16.44 17.43 -0.71
N MET A 164 -15.74 16.77 -1.64
CA MET A 164 -14.77 17.42 -2.53
C MET A 164 -15.22 17.32 -4.01
N PRO A 165 -14.76 18.21 -4.89
CA PRO A 165 -14.98 18.07 -6.33
C PRO A 165 -14.20 16.86 -6.88
N SER A 166 -14.57 16.38 -8.07
CA SER A 166 -13.86 15.28 -8.74
C SER A 166 -12.44 15.63 -9.19
N THR A 167 -12.06 16.90 -9.15
CA THR A 167 -10.69 17.40 -9.44
C THR A 167 -9.81 17.49 -8.20
N HIS A 168 -10.35 17.20 -7.01
CA HIS A 168 -9.55 17.23 -5.77
C HIS A 168 -8.44 16.17 -5.82
N PRO A 169 -7.23 16.46 -5.32
CA PRO A 169 -6.12 15.51 -5.35
C PRO A 169 -6.51 14.11 -4.87
N GLY A 170 -6.21 13.14 -5.72
CA GLY A 170 -6.52 11.72 -5.54
C GLY A 170 -5.87 10.91 -6.66
N TYR A 171 -6.08 9.61 -6.65
CA TYR A 171 -5.62 8.75 -7.74
C TYR A 171 -6.66 7.67 -8.02
N CYS A 172 -7.18 7.63 -9.25
CA CYS A 172 -8.16 6.63 -9.65
C CYS A 172 -7.48 5.53 -10.45
N VAL A 173 -7.46 4.31 -9.94
CA VAL A 173 -6.67 3.22 -10.55
C VAL A 173 -7.20 2.71 -11.86
N ASN A 174 -8.53 2.76 -12.03
CA ASN A 174 -9.24 2.22 -13.18
C ASN A 174 -9.91 3.32 -14.03
N CYS A 175 -9.59 4.59 -13.78
CA CYS A 175 -10.10 5.70 -14.59
C CYS A 175 -9.14 6.04 -15.74
N THR A 176 -9.71 6.37 -16.89
CA THR A 176 -8.95 6.90 -18.06
C THR A 176 -8.46 8.32 -17.82
N VAL A 177 -9.19 9.10 -17.02
CA VAL A 177 -8.84 10.47 -16.65
C VAL A 177 -8.55 10.53 -15.16
N GLN A 178 -7.33 10.95 -14.80
CA GLN A 178 -6.96 11.18 -13.41
C GLN A 178 -7.54 12.49 -12.89
N PRO A 179 -7.88 12.58 -11.59
CA PRO A 179 -8.20 13.85 -10.96
C PRO A 179 -6.95 14.75 -11.00
N ALA A 180 -6.89 15.63 -12.00
CA ALA A 180 -5.84 16.63 -12.07
C ALA A 180 -6.15 17.71 -11.04
N PRO A 181 -5.15 18.20 -10.26
CA PRO A 181 -5.36 19.39 -9.46
C PRO A 181 -5.84 20.53 -10.38
N PRO A 182 -6.75 21.42 -9.93
CA PRO A 182 -7.07 22.61 -10.69
C PRO A 182 -5.76 23.36 -11.01
N PRO A 183 -5.62 23.93 -12.22
CA PRO A 183 -4.47 24.79 -12.51
C PRO A 183 -4.39 25.91 -11.46
N PRO A 184 -3.17 26.37 -11.10
CA PRO A 184 -2.97 27.43 -10.12
C PRO A 184 -3.72 28.72 -10.48
#